data_AF-A0A966R497-F1
#
_entry.id   AF-A0A966R497-F1
#
_cell.length_a   1.000
_cell.length_b   1.000
_cell.length_c   1.000
_cell.angle_alpha   90.00
_cell.angle_beta   90.00
_cell.angle_gamma   90.00
#
_symmetry.space_group_name_H-M   'P 1'
#
loop_
_entity.id
_entity.type
_entity.pdbx_description
1 polymer ?
#
loop_
_entity_poly.entity_id
_entity_poly.type
_entity_poly.pdbx_seq_one_letter_code
_entity_poly.pdbx_strand_id
1 'polypeptide(L)'
;MLRNATSGRAFLFVSVVQTSLCPLQACGPTATFKSPSPRAGAELQALSVQAKCGQSNVEVDRKSLESTGGRMQVSGEICPTSSSSLHVLFVLDFSGSMQSNDPVTGSGSSASCGRSRAVKAIVDRLTASRGKDDKLSAGIVGFGTDATEVVGETDLAQFKPPVDSMCRSSGGVTNYRAAFDLAGRKLGASSKATRILYFISDGLPTAGGTSASPIIIDPFDPFSAMNAMSAAAAMSNDSNYRAGSDAAAALRSQFPGLVFNALLLQPSATVSGDGADPAQYLATLTADASRVRIVSQAGQLADSAVQLLTVPVILDSGNVDAAVANDSGARQTLTVKQLLQSQESKGKWVFATSDFDARKMAGEDFAKVIHFSMDAAETSGHKQSLKFDLVVR
;
A
#
# COMPACT_ATOMS: atom_id res chain seq x y z
N MET A 1 14.14 67.00 -0.31
CA MET A 1 13.29 66.01 -0.99
C MET A 1 14.16 65.22 -1.97
N LEU A 2 14.07 63.89 -1.87
CA LEU A 2 14.40 62.83 -2.84
C LEU A 2 15.83 62.66 -3.41
N ARG A 3 16.38 61.49 -3.06
CA ARG A 3 17.46 60.74 -3.73
C ARG A 3 17.02 60.27 -5.12
N ASN A 4 17.96 60.03 -6.03
CA ASN A 4 18.04 58.69 -6.64
C ASN A 4 19.42 58.37 -7.24
N ALA A 5 19.81 57.12 -7.01
CA ALA A 5 21.02 56.48 -7.48
C ALA A 5 20.68 55.53 -8.65
N THR A 6 21.64 55.29 -9.55
CA THR A 6 21.70 54.04 -10.32
C THR A 6 23.17 53.67 -10.55
N SER A 7 23.59 52.55 -9.95
CA SER A 7 24.81 51.85 -10.30
C SER A 7 24.40 50.43 -10.71
N GLY A 8 24.60 50.11 -11.98
CA GLY A 8 24.41 48.76 -12.52
C GLY A 8 25.61 47.89 -12.21
N ARG A 9 25.37 46.64 -11.82
CA ARG A 9 26.37 45.57 -11.82
C ARG A 9 25.85 44.42 -12.67
N ALA A 10 26.62 44.06 -13.69
CA ALA A 10 26.46 42.85 -14.48
C ALA A 10 27.03 41.66 -13.71
N PHE A 11 26.40 40.49 -13.85
CA PHE A 11 26.95 39.21 -13.40
C PHE A 11 27.11 38.26 -14.59
N LEU A 12 28.34 37.75 -14.72
CA LEU A 12 28.77 36.72 -15.65
C LEU A 12 28.33 35.35 -15.11
N PHE A 13 27.66 34.54 -15.93
CA PHE A 13 27.41 33.13 -15.65
C PHE A 13 28.43 32.28 -16.41
N VAL A 14 29.15 31.41 -15.70
CA VAL A 14 29.95 30.32 -16.27
C VAL A 14 29.26 29.01 -15.88
N SER A 15 28.95 28.19 -16.89
CA SER A 15 28.36 26.85 -16.71
C SER A 15 29.44 25.80 -16.99
N VAL A 16 29.61 24.84 -16.08
CA VAL A 16 30.46 23.67 -16.28
C VAL A 16 29.55 22.47 -16.49
N VAL A 17 29.69 21.82 -17.64
CA VAL A 17 29.06 20.55 -18.00
C VAL A 17 30.00 19.43 -17.58
N GLN A 18 29.51 18.44 -16.84
CA GLN A 18 30.17 17.13 -16.80
C GLN A 18 29.12 16.01 -16.76
N THR A 19 29.31 15.07 -17.68
CA THR A 19 28.46 13.93 -18.02
C THR A 19 28.91 12.66 -17.31
N SER A 20 28.00 11.94 -16.65
CA SER A 20 28.05 10.47 -16.53
C SER A 20 26.68 9.88 -16.20
N LEU A 21 26.41 8.73 -16.81
CA LEU A 21 25.12 8.07 -17.00
C LEU A 21 24.50 7.50 -15.72
N CYS A 22 23.22 7.80 -15.50
CA CYS A 22 22.35 7.14 -14.52
C CYS A 22 21.00 6.86 -15.22
N PRO A 23 20.55 5.60 -15.38
CA PRO A 23 19.29 5.33 -16.04
C PRO A 23 18.11 5.45 -15.05
N LEU A 24 17.19 6.36 -15.40
CA LEU A 24 15.76 6.45 -15.02
C LEU A 24 15.40 7.10 -13.66
N GLN A 25 15.04 8.40 -13.76
CA GLN A 25 14.05 9.20 -12.99
C GLN A 25 13.94 8.96 -11.46
N ALA A 26 14.30 9.86 -10.54
CA ALA A 26 14.28 11.32 -10.58
C ALA A 26 15.24 11.91 -9.52
N CYS A 27 16.35 12.51 -9.97
CA CYS A 27 17.18 13.39 -9.15
C CYS A 27 17.33 14.73 -9.88
N GLY A 28 16.36 15.63 -9.65
CA GLY A 28 16.48 17.04 -10.03
C GLY A 28 17.33 17.83 -9.01
N PRO A 29 17.78 19.04 -9.37
CA PRO A 29 18.90 19.72 -8.72
C PRO A 29 18.63 20.09 -7.26
N THR A 30 19.74 20.19 -6.52
CA THR A 30 19.85 20.68 -5.13
C THR A 30 19.15 22.04 -5.00
N ALA A 31 18.10 22.10 -4.18
CA ALA A 31 17.43 23.37 -3.86
C ALA A 31 18.32 24.17 -2.91
N THR A 32 18.80 25.33 -3.35
CA THR A 32 19.45 26.32 -2.48
C THR A 32 18.37 27.28 -1.98
N PHE A 33 18.02 27.21 -0.70
CA PHE A 33 17.09 28.16 -0.09
C PHE A 33 17.83 29.37 0.46
N LYS A 34 17.34 30.58 0.12
CA LYS A 34 17.72 31.84 0.78
C LYS A 34 16.75 32.10 1.93
N SER A 35 17.28 32.24 3.14
CA SER A 35 16.53 32.71 4.31
C SER A 35 16.03 34.16 4.12
N PRO A 36 14.81 34.50 4.57
CA PRO A 36 14.32 35.87 4.59
C PRO A 36 14.99 36.69 5.71
N SER A 37 15.42 37.91 5.37
CA SER A 37 16.08 38.85 6.30
C SER A 37 15.22 39.15 7.55
N PRO A 38 15.76 39.05 8.78
CA PRO A 38 14.98 39.25 10.00
C PRO A 38 14.69 40.74 10.27
N ARG A 39 13.46 41.02 10.72
CA ARG A 39 13.09 42.27 11.41
C ARG A 39 13.30 42.10 12.92
N ALA A 40 13.66 43.19 13.59
CA ALA A 40 14.03 43.23 15.01
C ALA A 40 12.88 42.72 15.92
N GLY A 41 13.17 41.64 16.64
CA GLY A 41 12.24 40.80 17.38
C GLY A 41 12.67 39.34 17.19
N ALA A 42 13.92 39.04 17.55
CA ALA A 42 14.67 37.88 17.04
C ALA A 42 14.24 36.57 17.70
N GLU A 43 13.12 36.02 17.23
CA GLU A 43 12.89 34.58 17.31
C GLU A 43 14.00 33.90 16.48
N LEU A 44 14.87 33.14 17.14
CA LEU A 44 15.94 32.40 16.47
C LEU A 44 15.30 31.42 15.49
N GLN A 45 15.44 31.68 14.19
CA GLN A 45 14.96 30.77 13.15
C GLN A 45 15.83 29.51 13.15
N ALA A 46 15.20 28.34 13.29
CA ALA A 46 15.91 27.07 13.12
C ALA A 46 16.31 26.89 11.66
N LEU A 47 17.52 26.41 11.42
CA LEU A 47 17.94 25.98 10.09
C LEU A 47 17.21 24.68 9.75
N SER A 48 16.37 24.70 8.73
CA SER A 48 15.68 23.50 8.23
C SER A 48 16.52 22.80 7.18
N VAL A 49 16.85 21.54 7.45
CA VAL A 49 17.53 20.65 6.51
C VAL A 49 16.50 19.67 5.96
N GLN A 50 16.49 19.44 4.64
CA GLN A 50 15.60 18.48 4.01
C GLN A 50 16.41 17.34 3.37
N ALA A 51 16.24 16.12 3.90
CA ALA A 51 16.77 14.91 3.28
C ALA A 51 15.74 14.30 2.31
N LYS A 52 16.18 13.89 1.13
CA LYS A 52 15.36 13.14 0.16
C LYS A 52 15.68 11.65 0.24
N CYS A 53 14.73 10.84 -0.22
CA CYS A 53 14.91 9.40 -0.33
C CYS A 53 16.16 9.02 -1.12
N GLY A 54 16.96 8.09 -0.59
CA GLY A 54 18.19 7.62 -1.23
C GLY A 54 19.37 8.60 -1.15
N GLN A 55 19.21 9.76 -0.52
CA GLN A 55 20.35 10.62 -0.21
C GLN A 55 21.14 10.03 0.95
N SER A 56 22.42 9.80 0.73
CA SER A 56 23.35 9.42 1.80
C SER A 56 23.92 10.63 2.52
N ASN A 57 23.95 11.81 1.88
CA ASN A 57 24.56 13.02 2.43
C ASN A 57 23.68 14.25 2.20
N VAL A 58 23.64 15.15 3.17
CA VAL A 58 23.07 16.50 3.03
C VAL A 58 24.12 17.52 3.47
N GLU A 59 24.40 18.52 2.62
CA GLU A 59 25.40 19.54 2.93
C GLU A 59 24.75 20.79 3.54
N VAL A 60 25.35 21.31 4.61
CA VAL A 60 24.93 22.55 5.28
C VAL A 60 26.10 23.52 5.34
N ASP A 61 25.87 24.74 4.88
CA ASP A 61 26.85 25.82 4.98
C ASP A 61 27.02 26.30 6.43
N ARG A 62 28.27 26.38 6.89
CA ARG A 62 28.64 26.77 8.25
C ARG A 62 28.12 28.15 8.64
N LYS A 63 28.15 29.13 7.73
CA LYS A 63 27.68 30.50 8.05
C LYS A 63 26.19 30.51 8.35
N SER A 64 25.43 29.66 7.65
CA SER A 64 24.01 29.49 7.90
C SER A 64 23.75 28.93 9.30
N LEU A 65 24.55 27.96 9.75
CA LEU A 65 24.46 27.40 11.11
C LEU A 65 24.83 28.42 12.21
N GLU A 66 25.88 29.20 11.99
CA GLU A 66 26.31 30.24 12.93
C GLU A 66 25.23 31.32 13.09
N SER A 67 24.56 31.69 11.99
CA SER A 67 23.52 32.72 11.98
C SER A 67 22.25 32.34 12.76
N THR A 68 21.98 31.06 12.96
CA THR A 68 20.82 30.56 13.73
C THR A 68 21.13 30.31 15.20
N GLY A 69 22.33 30.70 15.66
CA GLY A 69 22.82 30.35 17.00
C GLY A 69 22.91 28.83 17.18
N GLY A 70 23.16 28.08 16.11
CA GLY A 70 23.31 26.63 16.14
C GLY A 70 22.04 25.83 16.36
N ARG A 71 20.86 26.47 16.37
CA ARG A 71 19.58 25.75 16.41
C ARG A 71 19.27 25.19 15.03
N MET A 72 19.01 23.89 15.00
CA MET A 72 18.71 23.15 13.79
C MET A 72 17.42 22.36 13.94
N GLN A 73 16.72 22.22 12.82
CA GLN A 73 15.63 21.26 12.66
C GLN A 73 15.94 20.39 11.44
N VAL A 74 15.77 19.09 11.57
CA VAL A 74 15.92 18.16 10.45
C VAL A 74 14.54 17.70 10.03
N SER A 75 14.28 17.79 8.74
CA SER A 75 13.10 17.23 8.08
C SER A 75 13.53 16.40 6.89
N GLY A 76 12.64 15.57 6.38
CA GLY A 76 12.97 14.81 5.19
C GLY A 76 11.90 13.82 4.80
N GLU A 77 12.19 13.09 3.74
CA GLU A 77 11.36 12.03 3.19
C GLU A 77 11.99 10.66 3.50
N ILE A 78 11.24 9.80 4.17
CA ILE A 78 11.48 8.36 4.19
C ILE A 78 10.71 7.76 3.01
N CYS A 79 11.40 7.02 2.16
CA CYS A 79 10.77 6.11 1.21
C CYS A 79 11.04 4.70 1.72
N PRO A 80 10.11 4.12 2.49
CA PRO A 80 10.30 2.78 2.98
C PRO A 80 10.43 1.83 1.78
N THR A 81 11.57 1.18 1.66
CA THR A 81 11.73 0.04 0.75
C THR A 81 11.24 -1.16 1.51
N SER A 82 10.16 -1.81 1.06
CA SER A 82 9.58 -2.97 1.75
C SER A 82 10.63 -4.08 1.90
N SER A 83 11.37 -4.07 3.01
CA SER A 83 12.34 -5.13 3.34
C SER A 83 11.64 -6.31 4.02
N SER A 84 10.31 -6.30 4.06
CA SER A 84 9.48 -7.34 4.63
C SER A 84 9.17 -8.40 3.58
N SER A 85 9.10 -9.65 4.02
CA SER A 85 8.49 -10.70 3.21
C SER A 85 7.07 -10.25 2.81
N LEU A 86 6.71 -10.34 1.54
CA LEU A 86 5.39 -10.01 1.03
C LEU A 86 4.76 -11.29 0.50
N HIS A 87 3.58 -11.63 1.00
CA HIS A 87 2.78 -12.74 0.48
C HIS A 87 1.54 -12.17 -0.19
N VAL A 88 1.35 -12.52 -1.46
CA VAL A 88 0.16 -12.17 -2.25
C VAL A 88 -0.71 -13.40 -2.49
N LEU A 89 -1.93 -13.40 -1.97
CA LEU A 89 -2.90 -14.45 -2.22
C LEU A 89 -3.96 -13.96 -3.20
N PHE A 90 -4.12 -14.69 -4.31
CA PHE A 90 -5.22 -14.47 -5.25
C PHE A 90 -6.38 -15.40 -4.89
N VAL A 91 -7.57 -14.84 -4.66
CA VAL A 91 -8.81 -15.58 -4.42
C VAL A 91 -9.72 -15.33 -5.62
N LEU A 92 -9.93 -16.35 -6.45
CA LEU A 92 -10.49 -16.24 -7.79
C LEU A 92 -11.80 -17.00 -7.90
N ASP A 93 -12.85 -16.33 -8.36
CA ASP A 93 -14.13 -16.97 -8.63
C ASP A 93 -14.07 -17.81 -9.91
N PHE A 94 -14.48 -19.07 -9.79
CA PHE A 94 -14.59 -20.11 -10.81
C PHE A 94 -16.07 -20.56 -10.95
N SER A 95 -17.03 -19.81 -10.43
CA SER A 95 -18.48 -20.04 -10.58
C SER A 95 -18.90 -20.19 -12.06
N GLY A 96 -20.12 -20.69 -12.29
CA GLY A 96 -20.64 -20.93 -13.65
C GLY A 96 -20.62 -19.68 -14.55
N SER A 97 -20.99 -18.52 -14.00
CA SER A 97 -21.10 -17.24 -14.72
C SER A 97 -19.75 -16.73 -15.24
N MET A 98 -18.66 -17.15 -14.61
CA MET A 98 -17.32 -16.73 -15.01
C MET A 98 -16.92 -17.21 -16.40
N GLN A 99 -17.54 -18.27 -16.92
CA GLN A 99 -17.29 -18.73 -18.29
C GLN A 99 -17.78 -17.73 -19.34
N SER A 100 -18.89 -17.04 -19.09
CA SER A 100 -19.45 -16.04 -20.00
C SER A 100 -18.92 -14.64 -19.74
N ASN A 101 -18.74 -14.27 -18.46
CA ASN A 101 -18.37 -12.91 -18.08
C ASN A 101 -16.87 -12.66 -18.22
N ASP A 102 -16.04 -13.68 -17.96
CA ASP A 102 -14.59 -13.63 -18.13
C ASP A 102 -14.09 -14.71 -19.11
N PRO A 103 -14.51 -14.64 -20.38
CA PRO A 103 -14.29 -15.72 -21.32
C PRO A 103 -12.80 -15.89 -21.64
N VAL A 104 -12.42 -17.13 -21.96
CA VAL A 104 -11.10 -17.43 -22.49
C VAL A 104 -10.96 -16.79 -23.87
N THR A 105 -9.93 -15.94 -24.01
CA THR A 105 -9.49 -15.36 -25.27
C THR A 105 -8.17 -16.02 -25.69
N GLY A 106 -7.98 -16.25 -26.99
CA GLY A 106 -6.79 -16.93 -27.52
C GLY A 106 -6.93 -18.45 -27.57
N SER A 107 -5.83 -19.14 -27.91
CA SER A 107 -5.81 -20.62 -27.99
C SER A 107 -4.46 -21.19 -27.59
N GLY A 108 -4.45 -22.44 -27.09
CA GLY A 108 -3.24 -23.12 -26.62
C GLY A 108 -2.48 -22.29 -25.58
N SER A 109 -1.17 -22.15 -25.74
CA SER A 109 -0.31 -21.40 -24.82
C SER A 109 -0.55 -19.88 -24.78
N SER A 110 -1.40 -19.34 -25.66
CA SER A 110 -1.80 -17.92 -25.67
C SER A 110 -3.16 -17.67 -25.02
N ALA A 111 -3.85 -18.73 -24.59
CA ALA A 111 -5.13 -18.62 -23.90
C ALA A 111 -4.99 -17.74 -22.65
N SER A 112 -5.94 -16.84 -22.44
CA SER A 112 -5.99 -15.97 -21.26
C SER A 112 -7.43 -15.50 -21.00
N CYS A 113 -7.68 -15.09 -19.77
CA CYS A 113 -8.91 -14.45 -19.32
C CYS A 113 -8.52 -13.19 -18.54
N GLY A 114 -9.48 -12.34 -18.21
CA GLY A 114 -9.29 -11.17 -17.35
C GLY A 114 -8.66 -11.49 -16.01
N ARG A 115 -9.11 -12.55 -15.31
CA ARG A 115 -8.47 -13.02 -14.06
C ARG A 115 -6.99 -13.36 -14.25
N SER A 116 -6.65 -14.12 -15.28
CA SER A 116 -5.25 -14.52 -15.52
C SER A 116 -4.36 -13.37 -15.93
N ARG A 117 -4.88 -12.42 -16.71
CA ARG A 117 -4.19 -11.17 -17.02
C ARG A 117 -3.98 -10.31 -15.77
N ALA A 118 -4.95 -10.26 -14.85
CA ALA A 118 -4.80 -9.51 -13.60
C ALA A 118 -3.75 -10.10 -12.67
N VAL A 119 -3.77 -11.43 -12.47
CA VAL A 119 -2.71 -12.13 -11.71
C VAL A 119 -1.35 -11.85 -12.34
N LYS A 120 -1.22 -12.03 -13.67
CA LYS A 120 0.03 -11.78 -14.37
C LYS A 120 0.52 -10.34 -14.20
N ALA A 121 -0.37 -9.34 -14.37
CA ALA A 121 -0.01 -7.94 -14.26
C ALA A 121 0.49 -7.58 -12.84
N ILE A 122 -0.13 -8.13 -11.79
CA ILE A 122 0.32 -7.94 -10.41
C ILE A 122 1.69 -8.59 -10.19
N VAL A 123 1.86 -9.84 -10.62
CA VAL A 123 3.12 -10.59 -10.47
C VAL A 123 4.25 -9.89 -11.22
N ASP A 124 4.02 -9.47 -12.47
CA ASP A 124 5.00 -8.72 -13.27
C ASP A 124 5.38 -7.41 -12.57
N ARG A 125 4.39 -6.67 -12.05
CA ARG A 125 4.62 -5.39 -11.37
C ARG A 125 5.44 -5.57 -10.09
N LEU A 126 5.10 -6.57 -9.28
CA LEU A 126 5.82 -6.91 -8.05
C LEU A 126 7.25 -7.38 -8.35
N THR A 127 7.42 -8.19 -9.38
CA THR A 127 8.74 -8.67 -9.82
C THR A 127 9.60 -7.51 -10.32
N ALA A 128 9.03 -6.55 -11.05
CA ALA A 128 9.73 -5.37 -11.53
C ALA A 128 10.07 -4.38 -10.41
N SER A 129 9.31 -4.34 -9.32
CA SER A 129 9.54 -3.45 -8.18
C SER A 129 10.39 -4.06 -7.07
N ARG A 130 10.74 -5.35 -7.14
CA ARG A 130 11.42 -6.05 -6.03
C ARG A 130 12.86 -5.59 -5.87
N GLY A 131 13.25 -5.36 -4.62
CA GLY A 131 14.64 -5.30 -4.20
C GLY A 131 15.33 -6.67 -4.32
N LYS A 132 16.66 -6.66 -4.31
CA LYS A 132 17.48 -7.88 -4.39
C LYS A 132 17.26 -8.83 -3.21
N ASP A 133 16.87 -8.27 -2.05
CA ASP A 133 16.72 -9.00 -0.79
C ASP A 133 15.24 -9.23 -0.41
N ASP A 134 14.31 -8.81 -1.25
CA ASP A 134 12.86 -8.93 -0.99
C ASP A 134 12.42 -10.39 -1.11
N LYS A 135 11.71 -10.89 -0.10
CA LYS A 135 11.12 -12.23 -0.10
C LYS A 135 9.66 -12.13 -0.52
N LEU A 136 9.40 -12.31 -1.81
CA LEU A 136 8.05 -12.25 -2.36
C LEU A 136 7.52 -13.67 -2.57
N SER A 137 6.33 -13.97 -2.05
CA SER A 137 5.61 -15.22 -2.33
C SER A 137 4.20 -14.94 -2.86
N ALA A 138 3.67 -15.90 -3.62
CA ALA A 138 2.31 -15.85 -4.11
C ALA A 138 1.62 -17.21 -4.08
N GLY A 139 0.29 -17.19 -3.97
CA GLY A 139 -0.57 -18.37 -4.01
C GLY A 139 -1.91 -18.07 -4.69
N ILE A 140 -2.63 -19.12 -5.08
CA ILE A 140 -3.97 -19.01 -5.70
C ILE A 140 -4.95 -19.94 -5.01
N VAL A 141 -6.06 -19.38 -4.55
CA VAL A 141 -7.28 -20.08 -4.16
C VAL A 141 -8.32 -19.85 -5.25
N GLY A 142 -8.91 -20.92 -5.76
CA GLY A 142 -10.09 -20.87 -6.62
C GLY A 142 -11.33 -21.19 -5.80
N PHE A 143 -12.48 -20.59 -6.11
CA PHE A 143 -13.72 -20.91 -5.44
C PHE A 143 -14.92 -20.92 -6.38
N GLY A 144 -15.97 -21.66 -6.01
CA GLY A 144 -17.28 -21.66 -6.63
C GLY A 144 -18.28 -22.09 -5.57
N THR A 145 -18.84 -23.30 -5.68
CA THR A 145 -19.57 -23.95 -4.57
C THR A 145 -18.63 -24.22 -3.39
N ASP A 146 -17.46 -24.79 -3.68
CA ASP A 146 -16.38 -25.08 -2.74
C ASP A 146 -15.15 -24.23 -3.07
N ALA A 147 -14.23 -24.10 -2.12
CA ALA A 147 -12.94 -23.46 -2.33
C ALA A 147 -11.82 -24.49 -2.37
N THR A 148 -10.87 -24.30 -3.28
CA THR A 148 -9.72 -25.19 -3.49
C THR A 148 -8.42 -24.42 -3.65
N GLU A 149 -7.31 -25.04 -3.26
CA GLU A 149 -5.97 -24.52 -3.56
C GLU A 149 -5.62 -24.87 -5.01
N VAL A 150 -5.38 -23.84 -5.82
CA VAL A 150 -4.97 -23.99 -7.21
C VAL A 150 -3.45 -23.95 -7.31
N VAL A 151 -2.82 -23.03 -6.55
CA VAL A 151 -1.37 -22.91 -6.41
C VAL A 151 -1.08 -22.64 -4.94
N GLY A 152 -0.29 -23.50 -4.31
CA GLY A 152 0.20 -23.25 -2.96
C GLY A 152 1.16 -22.07 -2.91
N GLU A 153 1.45 -21.58 -1.70
CA GLU A 153 2.43 -20.52 -1.51
C GLU A 153 3.78 -20.92 -2.11
N THR A 154 4.28 -20.12 -3.05
CA THR A 154 5.57 -20.32 -3.70
C THR A 154 6.27 -19.00 -3.92
N ASP A 155 7.59 -19.03 -4.05
CA ASP A 155 8.40 -17.84 -4.34
C ASP A 155 7.91 -17.18 -5.65
N LEU A 156 7.78 -15.86 -5.65
CA LEU A 156 7.25 -15.11 -6.79
C LEU A 156 8.08 -15.31 -8.06
N ALA A 157 9.40 -15.56 -7.95
CA ALA A 157 10.25 -15.88 -9.09
C ALA A 157 9.94 -17.25 -9.71
N GLN A 158 9.38 -18.16 -8.92
CA GLN A 158 8.98 -19.51 -9.33
C GLN A 158 7.48 -19.61 -9.61
N PHE A 159 6.71 -18.59 -9.23
CA PHE A 159 5.27 -18.54 -9.39
C PHE A 159 4.87 -18.54 -10.86
N LYS A 160 4.26 -19.65 -11.31
CA LYS A 160 3.73 -19.83 -12.65
C LYS A 160 2.21 -20.03 -12.57
N PRO A 161 1.40 -18.99 -12.81
CA PRO A 161 -0.04 -19.12 -12.74
C PRO A 161 -0.55 -20.10 -13.81
N PRO A 162 -1.33 -21.15 -13.43
CA PRO A 162 -1.84 -22.14 -14.38
C PRO A 162 -3.03 -21.53 -15.13
N VAL A 163 -2.75 -20.84 -16.24
CA VAL A 163 -3.74 -20.04 -16.98
C VAL A 163 -4.96 -20.86 -17.39
N ASP A 164 -4.75 -22.09 -17.87
CA ASP A 164 -5.84 -23.00 -18.26
C ASP A 164 -6.78 -23.31 -17.09
N SER A 165 -6.23 -23.52 -15.89
CA SER A 165 -7.02 -23.79 -14.69
C SER A 165 -7.73 -22.55 -14.17
N MET A 166 -7.12 -21.37 -14.30
CA MET A 166 -7.69 -20.11 -13.79
C MET A 166 -8.85 -19.58 -14.63
N CYS A 167 -8.82 -19.87 -15.92
CA CYS A 167 -9.86 -19.44 -16.86
C CYS A 167 -10.97 -20.48 -17.03
N ARG A 168 -10.88 -21.62 -16.33
CA ARG A 168 -11.96 -22.60 -16.24
C ARG A 168 -13.02 -22.13 -15.25
N SER A 169 -14.25 -22.58 -15.50
CA SER A 169 -15.31 -22.60 -14.52
C SER A 169 -15.39 -24.01 -13.93
N SER A 170 -15.55 -24.12 -12.61
CA SER A 170 -15.91 -25.37 -11.93
C SER A 170 -17.42 -25.65 -11.98
N GLY A 171 -18.20 -24.74 -12.57
CA GLY A 171 -19.65 -24.70 -12.40
C GLY A 171 -20.05 -24.30 -10.97
N GLY A 172 -21.36 -24.27 -10.72
CA GLY A 172 -21.91 -24.04 -9.40
C GLY A 172 -22.17 -22.58 -9.05
N VAL A 173 -22.29 -22.34 -7.75
CA VAL A 173 -22.70 -21.07 -7.12
C VAL A 173 -21.50 -20.23 -6.70
N THR A 174 -21.73 -19.03 -6.17
CA THR A 174 -20.69 -18.12 -5.69
C THR A 174 -20.65 -18.14 -4.16
N ASN A 175 -19.71 -18.87 -3.55
CA ASN A 175 -19.62 -19.06 -2.08
C ASN A 175 -18.43 -18.31 -1.46
N TYR A 176 -18.65 -17.06 -1.07
CA TYR A 176 -17.60 -16.19 -0.51
C TYR A 176 -17.06 -16.70 0.83
N ARG A 177 -17.92 -17.30 1.66
CA ARG A 177 -17.51 -17.85 2.97
C ARG A 177 -16.44 -18.93 2.80
N ALA A 178 -16.71 -19.92 1.93
CA ALA A 178 -15.75 -20.99 1.66
C ALA A 178 -14.41 -20.45 1.15
N ALA A 179 -14.46 -19.44 0.28
CA ALA A 179 -13.28 -18.77 -0.26
C ALA A 179 -12.43 -18.13 0.85
N PHE A 180 -13.05 -17.35 1.74
CA PHE A 180 -12.33 -16.66 2.81
C PHE A 180 -11.85 -17.60 3.92
N ASP A 181 -12.60 -18.65 4.24
CA ASP A 181 -12.17 -19.67 5.19
C ASP A 181 -10.91 -20.39 4.70
N LEU A 182 -10.84 -20.74 3.42
CA LEU A 182 -9.63 -21.34 2.83
C LEU A 182 -8.49 -20.31 2.73
N ALA A 183 -8.78 -19.08 2.32
CA ALA A 183 -7.79 -18.01 2.26
C ALA A 183 -7.12 -17.79 3.63
N GLY A 184 -7.88 -17.84 4.73
CA GLY A 184 -7.33 -17.74 6.07
C GLY A 184 -6.35 -18.85 6.43
N ARG A 185 -6.67 -20.10 6.03
CA ARG A 185 -5.74 -21.23 6.21
C ARG A 185 -4.44 -21.05 5.41
N LYS A 186 -4.52 -20.47 4.21
CA LYS A 186 -3.34 -20.27 3.33
C LYS A 186 -2.49 -19.07 3.72
N LEU A 187 -3.10 -17.99 4.17
CA LEU A 187 -2.38 -16.82 4.71
C LEU A 187 -1.69 -17.09 6.05
N GLY A 188 -2.20 -18.05 6.84
CA GLY A 188 -1.66 -18.42 8.15
C GLY A 188 -0.32 -19.17 8.13
N ALA A 189 0.08 -19.73 6.98
CA ALA A 189 1.33 -20.48 6.87
C ALA A 189 2.59 -19.59 6.95
N SER A 190 2.46 -18.29 6.67
CA SER A 190 3.57 -17.35 6.62
C SER A 190 3.45 -16.35 7.77
N SER A 191 4.15 -16.56 8.90
CA SER A 191 3.93 -15.80 10.15
C SER A 191 4.53 -14.39 10.18
N LYS A 192 5.29 -13.98 9.16
CA LYS A 192 6.02 -12.69 9.16
C LYS A 192 5.90 -11.87 7.87
N ALA A 193 5.01 -12.26 6.96
CA ALA A 193 4.83 -11.52 5.72
C ALA A 193 3.78 -10.40 5.86
N THR A 194 4.05 -9.25 5.23
CA THR A 194 2.98 -8.36 4.78
C THR A 194 2.08 -9.17 3.86
N ARG A 195 0.76 -9.11 4.07
CA ARG A 195 -0.20 -9.93 3.32
C ARG A 195 -1.07 -9.05 2.45
N ILE A 196 -1.16 -9.38 1.18
CA ILE A 196 -2.10 -8.78 0.24
C ILE A 196 -3.00 -9.88 -0.30
N LEU A 197 -4.30 -9.66 -0.23
CA LEU A 197 -5.30 -10.52 -0.82
C LEU A 197 -5.95 -9.78 -1.99
N TYR A 198 -6.00 -10.43 -3.16
CA TYR A 198 -6.80 -9.98 -4.30
C TYR A 198 -7.97 -10.92 -4.49
N PHE A 199 -9.16 -10.43 -4.18
CA PHE A 199 -10.41 -11.13 -4.40
C PHE A 199 -11.00 -10.70 -5.73
N ILE A 200 -11.25 -11.63 -6.64
CA ILE A 200 -11.80 -11.35 -7.98
C ILE A 200 -13.03 -12.21 -8.22
N SER A 201 -14.19 -11.58 -8.42
CA SER A 201 -15.49 -12.22 -8.68
C SER A 201 -16.22 -11.54 -9.85
N ASP A 202 -17.26 -12.15 -10.40
CA ASP A 202 -18.19 -11.51 -11.35
C ASP A 202 -19.62 -11.35 -10.80
N GLY A 203 -19.88 -11.85 -9.60
CA GLY A 203 -21.20 -11.81 -8.99
C GLY A 203 -21.12 -11.74 -7.48
N LEU A 204 -22.22 -11.31 -6.88
CA LEU A 204 -22.44 -11.35 -5.43
C LEU A 204 -22.63 -12.79 -4.93
N PRO A 205 -22.37 -13.08 -3.64
CA PRO A 205 -22.47 -14.44 -3.13
C PRO A 205 -23.90 -14.98 -3.23
N THR A 206 -24.05 -16.13 -3.87
CA THR A 206 -25.32 -16.85 -4.02
C THR A 206 -25.41 -18.08 -3.12
N ALA A 207 -24.39 -18.34 -2.30
CA ALA A 207 -24.34 -19.44 -1.33
C ALA A 207 -23.45 -19.12 -0.11
N GLY A 208 -23.54 -19.97 0.92
CA GLY A 208 -22.73 -19.88 2.15
C GLY A 208 -23.53 -19.56 3.43
N GLY A 209 -24.82 -19.22 3.30
CA GLY A 209 -25.70 -18.78 4.38
C GLY A 209 -26.65 -19.85 4.92
N THR A 210 -26.16 -20.96 5.47
CA THR A 210 -26.98 -21.82 6.35
C THR A 210 -26.72 -21.46 7.81
N SER A 211 -27.11 -20.25 8.18
CA SER A 211 -27.35 -19.87 9.57
C SER A 211 -28.72 -19.22 9.69
N ALA A 212 -29.71 -19.77 8.97
CA ALA A 212 -31.10 -19.49 9.28
C ALA A 212 -31.50 -20.40 10.42
N SER A 213 -31.77 -19.84 11.60
CA SER A 213 -32.65 -20.48 12.57
C SER A 213 -33.90 -20.97 11.83
N PRO A 214 -34.39 -22.20 12.06
CA PRO A 214 -35.53 -22.72 11.32
C PRO A 214 -36.71 -21.76 11.46
N ILE A 215 -37.19 -21.23 10.33
CA ILE A 215 -38.47 -20.52 10.27
C ILE A 215 -39.52 -21.60 10.56
N ILE A 216 -40.16 -21.51 11.73
CA ILE A 216 -41.29 -22.38 12.07
C ILE A 216 -42.47 -21.89 11.23
N ILE A 217 -42.76 -22.59 10.14
CA ILE A 217 -43.93 -22.33 9.29
C ILE A 217 -45.13 -23.03 9.94
N ASP A 218 -46.20 -22.28 10.21
CA ASP A 218 -47.49 -22.85 10.62
C ASP A 218 -48.13 -23.59 9.41
N PRO A 219 -48.33 -24.92 9.48
CA PRO A 219 -48.79 -25.71 8.34
C PRO A 219 -50.26 -25.48 7.95
N PHE A 220 -51.03 -24.68 8.69
CA PHE A 220 -52.47 -24.48 8.44
C PHE A 220 -52.83 -23.16 7.75
N ASP A 221 -51.87 -22.29 7.45
CA ASP A 221 -52.13 -21.04 6.72
C ASP A 221 -51.52 -21.06 5.29
N PRO A 222 -52.34 -21.26 4.24
CA PRO A 222 -51.87 -21.29 2.87
C PRO A 222 -51.33 -19.93 2.37
N PHE A 223 -51.68 -18.81 3.01
CA PHE A 223 -51.11 -17.49 2.71
C PHE A 223 -49.73 -17.30 3.37
N SER A 224 -49.51 -17.90 4.55
CA SER A 224 -48.19 -17.93 5.19
C SER A 224 -47.17 -18.74 4.38
N ALA A 225 -47.58 -19.81 3.69
CA ALA A 225 -46.68 -20.60 2.85
C ALA A 225 -46.14 -19.82 1.63
N MET A 226 -47.00 -19.06 0.92
CA MET A 226 -46.56 -18.26 -0.23
C MET A 226 -45.73 -17.03 0.18
N ASN A 227 -46.10 -16.34 1.28
CA ASN A 227 -45.30 -15.25 1.82
C ASN A 227 -43.97 -15.74 2.42
N ALA A 228 -43.94 -16.92 3.03
CA ALA A 228 -42.71 -17.53 3.54
C ALA A 228 -41.74 -17.92 2.43
N MET A 229 -42.21 -18.34 1.24
CA MET A 229 -41.31 -18.63 0.11
C MET A 229 -40.65 -17.37 -0.47
N SER A 230 -41.39 -16.27 -0.59
CA SER A 230 -40.85 -14.96 -1.00
C SER A 230 -39.88 -14.38 0.04
N ALA A 231 -40.27 -14.44 1.32
CA ALA A 231 -39.42 -14.01 2.42
C ALA A 231 -38.16 -14.89 2.57
N ALA A 232 -38.26 -16.21 2.35
CA ALA A 232 -37.11 -17.12 2.41
C ALA A 232 -36.07 -16.84 1.31
N ALA A 233 -36.51 -16.44 0.10
CA ALA A 233 -35.59 -16.05 -0.97
C ALA A 233 -34.87 -14.72 -0.68
N ALA A 234 -35.58 -13.73 -0.13
CA ALA A 234 -34.97 -12.48 0.32
C ALA A 234 -34.03 -12.71 1.53
N MET A 235 -34.43 -13.54 2.48
CA MET A 235 -33.61 -13.92 3.64
C MET A 235 -32.41 -14.79 3.28
N SER A 236 -32.45 -15.57 2.20
CA SER A 236 -31.30 -16.39 1.79
C SER A 236 -30.17 -15.55 1.22
N ASN A 237 -30.48 -14.48 0.50
CA ASN A 237 -29.43 -13.59 0.01
C ASN A 237 -28.80 -12.80 1.16
N ASP A 238 -29.61 -12.30 2.10
CA ASP A 238 -29.10 -11.69 3.33
C ASP A 238 -28.21 -12.64 4.15
N SER A 239 -28.58 -13.92 4.25
CA SER A 239 -27.75 -14.91 4.95
C SER A 239 -26.43 -15.19 4.23
N ASN A 240 -26.42 -15.24 2.89
CA ASN A 240 -25.22 -15.39 2.09
C ASN A 240 -24.31 -14.14 2.19
N TYR A 241 -24.89 -12.94 2.10
CA TYR A 241 -24.18 -11.68 2.26
C TYR A 241 -23.50 -11.58 3.62
N ARG A 242 -24.26 -11.89 4.68
CA ARG A 242 -23.75 -11.91 6.05
C ARG A 242 -22.64 -12.95 6.21
N ALA A 243 -22.84 -14.18 5.72
CA ALA A 243 -21.83 -15.23 5.80
C ALA A 243 -20.50 -14.84 5.14
N GLY A 244 -20.54 -14.22 3.95
CA GLY A 244 -19.35 -13.68 3.29
C GLY A 244 -18.70 -12.54 4.07
N SER A 245 -19.49 -11.61 4.61
CA SER A 245 -19.00 -10.46 5.39
C SER A 245 -18.34 -10.89 6.71
N ASP A 246 -18.97 -11.82 7.43
CA ASP A 246 -18.47 -12.36 8.69
C ASP A 246 -17.15 -13.11 8.48
N ALA A 247 -17.05 -13.91 7.42
CA ALA A 247 -15.81 -14.62 7.06
C ALA A 247 -14.69 -13.64 6.65
N ALA A 248 -15.00 -12.59 5.88
CA ALA A 248 -14.04 -11.55 5.54
C ALA A 248 -13.57 -10.77 6.78
N ALA A 249 -14.47 -10.44 7.70
CA ALA A 249 -14.14 -9.79 8.97
C ALA A 249 -13.26 -10.69 9.85
N ALA A 250 -13.57 -11.98 9.96
CA ALA A 250 -12.76 -12.96 10.67
C ALA A 250 -11.35 -13.06 10.08
N LEU A 251 -11.25 -13.11 8.74
CA LEU A 251 -9.97 -13.14 8.02
C LEU A 251 -9.11 -11.90 8.33
N ARG A 252 -9.70 -10.71 8.28
CA ARG A 252 -8.99 -9.46 8.62
C ARG A 252 -8.59 -9.42 10.10
N SER A 253 -9.42 -9.93 11.00
CA SER A 253 -9.09 -10.02 12.43
C SER A 253 -7.97 -11.03 12.70
N GLN A 254 -7.89 -12.12 11.93
CA GLN A 254 -6.84 -13.12 12.06
C GLN A 254 -5.47 -12.59 11.60
N PHE A 255 -5.46 -11.67 10.63
CA PHE A 255 -4.24 -11.10 10.05
C PHE A 255 -4.22 -9.58 10.15
N PRO A 256 -3.81 -9.01 11.29
CA PRO A 256 -3.59 -7.56 11.42
C PRO A 256 -2.66 -7.05 10.32
N GLY A 257 -3.08 -5.97 9.63
CA GLY A 257 -2.34 -5.41 8.50
C GLY A 257 -2.58 -6.10 7.14
N LEU A 258 -3.52 -7.06 7.05
CA LEU A 258 -3.95 -7.62 5.76
C LEU A 258 -4.51 -6.52 4.85
N VAL A 259 -3.94 -6.40 3.65
CA VAL A 259 -4.46 -5.55 2.59
C VAL A 259 -5.44 -6.36 1.77
N PHE A 260 -6.74 -6.09 1.95
CA PHE A 260 -7.79 -6.78 1.23
C PHE A 260 -8.25 -5.92 0.05
N ASN A 261 -7.90 -6.33 -1.17
CA ASN A 261 -8.36 -5.75 -2.42
C ASN A 261 -9.51 -6.58 -3.01
N ALA A 262 -10.58 -5.93 -3.47
CA ALA A 262 -11.72 -6.59 -4.08
C ALA A 262 -12.00 -6.03 -5.49
N LEU A 263 -12.12 -6.93 -6.47
CA LEU A 263 -12.45 -6.61 -7.85
C LEU A 263 -13.72 -7.37 -8.26
N LEU A 264 -14.66 -6.65 -8.85
CA LEU A 264 -15.89 -7.22 -9.40
C LEU A 264 -15.99 -6.96 -10.89
N LEU A 265 -16.15 -8.01 -11.68
CA LEU A 265 -16.45 -7.94 -13.10
C LEU A 265 -17.96 -7.96 -13.31
N GLN A 266 -18.55 -6.81 -13.63
CA GLN A 266 -19.99 -6.66 -13.80
C GLN A 266 -20.29 -6.15 -15.22
N PRO A 267 -20.43 -7.04 -16.22
CA PRO A 267 -20.51 -6.66 -17.64
C PRO A 267 -21.81 -5.95 -18.03
N SER A 268 -22.79 -5.89 -17.14
CA SER A 268 -24.02 -5.12 -17.31
C SER A 268 -24.38 -4.43 -16.00
N ALA A 269 -24.83 -3.17 -16.05
CA ALA A 269 -25.32 -2.41 -14.90
C ALA A 269 -26.65 -2.94 -14.36
N THR A 270 -26.90 -4.25 -14.49
CA THR A 270 -28.02 -4.91 -13.85
C THR A 270 -27.78 -4.80 -12.36
N VAL A 271 -28.53 -3.89 -11.73
CA VAL A 271 -28.76 -3.87 -10.30
C VAL A 271 -29.11 -5.30 -9.94
N SER A 272 -28.37 -5.92 -9.02
CA SER A 272 -28.70 -7.26 -8.57
C SER A 272 -30.17 -7.25 -8.13
N GLY A 273 -30.95 -8.26 -8.54
CA GLY A 273 -32.41 -8.26 -8.34
C GLY A 273 -32.86 -8.18 -6.89
N ASP A 274 -31.93 -8.25 -5.94
CA ASP A 274 -32.09 -8.13 -4.50
C ASP A 274 -31.76 -6.73 -3.95
N GLY A 275 -31.38 -5.77 -4.80
CA GLY A 275 -31.19 -4.36 -4.43
C GLY A 275 -29.93 -4.04 -3.63
N ALA A 276 -29.05 -5.01 -3.40
CA ALA A 276 -27.76 -4.76 -2.75
C ALA A 276 -26.82 -4.02 -3.72
N ASP A 277 -26.28 -2.86 -3.31
CA ASP A 277 -25.22 -2.20 -4.07
C ASP A 277 -23.92 -3.03 -3.97
N PRO A 278 -23.42 -3.62 -5.08
CA PRO A 278 -22.23 -4.45 -5.04
C PRO A 278 -21.00 -3.69 -4.54
N ALA A 279 -20.89 -2.39 -4.81
CA ALA A 279 -19.78 -1.57 -4.34
C ALA A 279 -19.80 -1.45 -2.81
N GLN A 280 -20.99 -1.19 -2.26
CA GLN A 280 -21.19 -1.09 -0.82
C GLN A 280 -20.90 -2.43 -0.13
N TYR A 281 -21.37 -3.54 -0.70
CA TYR A 281 -21.09 -4.87 -0.15
C TYR A 281 -19.59 -5.20 -0.16
N LEU A 282 -18.89 -4.98 -1.27
CA LEU A 282 -17.44 -5.24 -1.32
C LEU A 282 -16.64 -4.31 -0.40
N ALA A 283 -17.14 -3.10 -0.15
CA ALA A 283 -16.54 -2.19 0.84
C ALA A 283 -16.66 -2.75 2.27
N THR A 284 -17.71 -3.52 2.60
CA THR A 284 -17.81 -4.19 3.91
C THR A 284 -16.79 -5.32 4.04
N LEU A 285 -16.55 -6.08 2.95
CA LEU A 285 -15.56 -7.16 2.94
C LEU A 285 -14.15 -6.63 3.23
N THR A 286 -13.78 -5.57 2.51
CA THR A 286 -12.44 -4.95 2.60
C THR A 286 -12.27 -4.03 3.82
N ALA A 287 -13.38 -3.50 4.36
CA ALA A 287 -13.42 -2.35 5.29
C ALA A 287 -12.72 -1.09 4.76
N ASP A 288 -12.52 -0.98 3.45
CA ASP A 288 -11.92 0.17 2.80
C ASP A 288 -12.45 0.30 1.37
N ALA A 289 -13.40 1.21 1.15
CA ALA A 289 -13.99 1.43 -0.17
C ALA A 289 -12.96 1.82 -1.25
N SER A 290 -11.81 2.39 -0.86
CA SER A 290 -10.73 2.70 -1.81
C SER A 290 -10.05 1.46 -2.38
N ARG A 291 -10.27 0.29 -1.76
CA ARG A 291 -9.75 -1.03 -2.14
C ARG A 291 -10.70 -1.84 -3.02
N VAL A 292 -11.83 -1.24 -3.41
CA VAL A 292 -12.82 -1.85 -4.28
C VAL A 292 -12.69 -1.31 -5.70
N ARG A 293 -12.74 -2.19 -6.70
CA ARG A 293 -12.90 -1.81 -8.11
C ARG A 293 -14.01 -2.63 -8.74
N ILE A 294 -14.94 -1.96 -9.40
CA ILE A 294 -15.94 -2.59 -10.26
C ILE A 294 -15.56 -2.25 -11.69
N VAL A 295 -15.46 -3.27 -12.54
CA VAL A 295 -15.12 -3.13 -13.95
C VAL A 295 -16.21 -3.76 -14.80
N SER A 296 -16.45 -3.20 -15.99
CA SER A 296 -17.48 -3.72 -16.90
C SER A 296 -16.91 -4.71 -17.92
N GLN A 297 -15.58 -4.82 -18.03
CA GLN A 297 -14.96 -5.70 -19.01
C GLN A 297 -13.80 -6.47 -18.39
N ALA A 298 -13.68 -7.75 -18.74
CA ALA A 298 -12.58 -8.62 -18.35
C ALA A 298 -11.20 -8.00 -18.65
N GLY A 299 -11.09 -7.26 -19.76
CA GLY A 299 -9.85 -6.56 -20.14
C GLY A 299 -9.39 -5.50 -19.14
N GLN A 300 -10.29 -4.94 -18.33
CA GLN A 300 -9.99 -3.88 -17.35
C GLN A 300 -9.54 -4.42 -16.00
N LEU A 301 -9.69 -5.73 -15.74
CA LEU A 301 -9.31 -6.34 -14.46
C LEU A 301 -7.82 -6.13 -14.17
N ALA A 302 -6.95 -6.27 -15.18
CA ALA A 302 -5.51 -6.14 -15.00
C ALA A 302 -5.10 -4.73 -14.55
N ASP A 303 -5.52 -3.70 -15.29
CA ASP A 303 -5.21 -2.31 -14.96
C ASP A 303 -5.78 -1.92 -13.60
N SER A 304 -7.01 -2.35 -13.30
CA SER A 304 -7.67 -2.06 -12.02
C SER A 304 -6.98 -2.76 -10.85
N ALA A 305 -6.51 -3.99 -11.04
CA ALA A 305 -5.79 -4.74 -10.02
C ALA A 305 -4.42 -4.11 -9.73
N VAL A 306 -3.73 -3.62 -10.76
CA VAL A 306 -2.48 -2.86 -10.60
C VAL A 306 -2.71 -1.52 -9.89
N GLN A 307 -3.83 -0.83 -10.15
CA GLN A 307 -4.17 0.41 -9.41
C GLN A 307 -4.42 0.18 -7.92
N LEU A 308 -4.88 -1.02 -7.55
CA LEU A 308 -5.07 -1.45 -6.16
C LEU A 308 -3.76 -1.89 -5.49
N LEU A 309 -2.71 -2.14 -6.29
CA LEU A 309 -1.38 -2.46 -5.80
C LEU A 309 -0.71 -1.23 -5.19
N THR A 310 -1.13 -0.93 -3.97
CA THR A 310 -0.37 -0.11 -3.03
C THR A 310 0.01 -1.02 -1.89
N VAL A 311 1.30 -1.32 -1.77
CA VAL A 311 1.85 -1.94 -0.56
C VAL A 311 1.82 -0.82 0.50
N PRO A 312 0.90 -0.87 1.49
CA PRO A 312 0.85 0.16 2.50
C PRO A 312 2.06 -0.06 3.39
N VAL A 313 3.04 0.84 3.28
CA VAL A 313 4.08 0.89 4.31
C VAL A 313 3.54 1.76 5.43
N ILE A 314 3.11 1.10 6.50
CA ILE A 314 2.68 1.75 7.74
C ILE A 314 3.88 1.82 8.66
N LEU A 315 4.38 3.03 8.88
CA LEU A 315 5.37 3.29 9.91
C LEU A 315 4.65 3.54 11.25
N ASP A 316 5.13 2.90 12.31
CA ASP A 316 4.72 3.15 13.68
C ASP A 316 5.37 4.43 14.18
N SER A 317 4.59 5.51 14.21
CA SER A 317 5.04 6.81 14.72
C SER A 317 5.39 6.79 16.21
N GLY A 318 4.94 5.79 16.97
CA GLY A 318 5.28 5.62 18.39
C GLY A 318 6.64 5.00 18.63
N ASN A 319 7.26 4.43 17.59
CA ASN A 319 8.52 3.70 17.68
C ASN A 319 9.52 4.23 16.65
N VAL A 320 9.89 5.51 16.83
CA VAL A 320 10.80 6.25 15.97
C VAL A 320 12.03 6.67 16.77
N ASP A 321 13.17 6.07 16.45
CA ASP A 321 14.45 6.40 17.09
C ASP A 321 15.26 7.32 16.18
N ALA A 322 15.21 8.64 16.42
CA ALA A 322 16.06 9.61 15.72
C ALA A 322 17.26 9.99 16.59
N ALA A 323 18.46 10.03 16.00
CA ALA A 323 19.65 10.50 16.70
C ALA A 323 20.61 11.22 15.77
N VAL A 324 21.38 12.12 16.35
CA VAL A 324 22.57 12.72 15.76
C VAL A 324 23.80 12.21 16.49
N ALA A 325 24.86 11.92 15.75
CA ALA A 325 26.16 11.54 16.31
C ALA A 325 27.28 12.32 15.62
N ASN A 326 28.35 12.64 16.35
CA ASN A 326 29.58 13.24 15.81
C ASN A 326 30.69 12.18 15.64
N ASP A 327 31.82 12.59 15.07
CA ASP A 327 32.99 11.72 14.83
C ASP A 327 33.63 11.18 16.12
N SER A 328 33.41 11.82 17.28
CA SER A 328 33.89 11.33 18.58
C SER A 328 32.95 10.30 19.22
N GLY A 329 31.83 9.98 18.56
CA GLY A 329 30.82 9.04 19.04
C GLY A 329 29.85 9.64 20.05
N ALA A 330 29.92 10.95 20.35
CA ALA A 330 28.91 11.62 21.15
C ALA A 330 27.57 11.60 20.41
N ARG A 331 26.52 11.16 21.10
CA ARG A 331 25.18 10.93 20.53
C ARG A 331 24.14 11.74 21.27
N GLN A 332 23.25 12.39 20.53
CA GLN A 332 22.06 13.04 21.07
C GLN A 332 20.83 12.44 20.39
N THR A 333 19.90 11.94 21.19
CA THR A 333 18.57 11.52 20.71
C THR A 333 17.75 12.74 20.34
N LEU A 334 17.08 12.68 19.20
CA LEU A 334 16.18 13.71 18.71
C LEU A 334 14.73 13.28 18.91
N THR A 335 13.88 14.22 19.32
CA THR A 335 12.44 13.99 19.35
C THR A 335 11.89 14.18 17.93
N VAL A 336 11.21 13.17 17.38
CA VAL A 336 10.45 13.33 16.13
C VAL A 336 9.09 13.93 16.46
N LYS A 337 8.85 15.16 16.02
CA LYS A 337 7.59 15.89 16.25
C LYS A 337 6.49 15.46 15.28
N GLN A 338 6.90 15.06 14.08
CA GLN A 338 6.00 14.73 13.00
C GLN A 338 6.57 13.56 12.22
N LEU A 339 5.75 12.55 11.99
CA LEU A 339 5.98 11.49 11.01
C LEU A 339 4.64 11.21 10.36
N LEU A 340 4.43 11.70 9.14
CA LEU A 340 3.16 11.59 8.43
C LEU A 340 3.39 11.08 7.03
N GLN A 341 2.42 10.35 6.47
CA GLN A 341 2.43 10.03 5.06
C GLN A 341 2.27 11.31 4.22
N SER A 342 3.09 11.47 3.19
CA SER A 342 3.01 12.61 2.27
C SER A 342 1.69 12.59 1.52
N GLN A 343 0.97 13.71 1.55
CA GLN A 343 -0.25 13.91 0.75
C GLN A 343 0.07 14.12 -0.73
N GLU A 344 1.25 14.65 -1.04
CA GLU A 344 1.68 14.99 -2.40
C GLU A 344 2.34 13.81 -3.13
N SER A 345 2.90 12.85 -2.37
CA SER A 345 3.64 11.71 -2.92
C SER A 345 3.25 10.41 -2.22
N LYS A 346 2.43 9.59 -2.86
CA LYS A 346 2.05 8.26 -2.34
C LYS A 346 3.29 7.41 -2.04
N GLY A 347 3.28 6.74 -0.89
CA GLY A 347 4.37 5.85 -0.46
C GLY A 347 5.56 6.57 0.19
N LYS A 348 5.52 7.90 0.31
CA LYS A 348 6.53 8.65 1.06
C LYS A 348 6.00 9.03 2.43
N TRP A 349 6.90 9.06 3.40
CA TRP A 349 6.65 9.59 4.73
C TRP A 349 7.51 10.82 4.94
N VAL A 350 6.91 11.90 5.41
CA VAL A 350 7.62 13.12 5.78
C VAL A 350 7.81 13.11 7.28
N PHE A 351 9.03 13.40 7.72
CA PHE A 351 9.33 13.57 9.13
C PHE A 351 9.87 14.97 9.42
N ALA A 352 9.71 15.40 10.68
CA ALA A 352 10.36 16.58 11.23
C ALA A 352 10.73 16.35 12.69
N THR A 353 11.95 16.75 13.07
CA THR A 353 12.41 16.69 14.45
C THR A 353 11.99 17.94 15.22
N SER A 354 12.14 17.89 16.55
CA SER A 354 12.27 19.09 17.36
C SER A 354 13.58 19.81 17.04
N ASP A 355 13.63 21.08 17.38
CA ASP A 355 14.88 21.83 17.39
C ASP A 355 15.90 21.15 18.29
N PHE A 356 17.16 21.17 17.87
CA PHE A 356 18.30 20.79 18.70
C PHE A 356 19.45 21.78 18.51
N ASP A 357 20.37 21.84 19.48
CA ASP A 357 21.53 22.70 19.44
C ASP A 357 22.73 21.91 18.90
N ALA A 358 23.05 22.10 17.62
CA ALA A 358 24.15 21.40 16.96
C ALA A 358 25.53 21.77 17.54
N ARG A 359 25.64 22.86 18.31
CA ARG A 359 26.91 23.25 18.95
C ARG A 359 27.25 22.35 20.11
N LYS A 360 26.23 21.85 20.82
CA LYS A 360 26.42 20.87 21.90
C LYS A 360 26.97 19.53 21.38
N MET A 361 26.76 19.28 20.08
CA MET A 361 27.20 18.08 19.38
C MET A 361 28.63 18.20 18.83
N ALA A 362 29.03 19.38 18.35
CA ALA A 362 30.30 19.52 17.64
C ALA A 362 31.54 19.71 18.55
N GLY A 363 31.36 20.07 19.83
CA GLY A 363 32.49 20.54 20.64
C GLY A 363 33.02 21.88 20.12
N GLU A 364 34.28 22.24 20.43
CA GLU A 364 34.88 23.50 19.93
C GLU A 364 35.15 23.49 18.42
N ASP A 365 35.19 22.31 17.78
CA ASP A 365 35.44 22.13 16.35
C ASP A 365 34.16 21.72 15.60
N PHE A 366 33.53 22.69 14.92
CA PHE A 366 32.30 22.55 14.14
C PHE A 366 32.33 21.58 12.93
N ALA A 367 33.40 20.82 12.75
CA ALA A 367 33.67 20.11 11.51
C ALA A 367 33.61 18.58 11.71
N LYS A 368 32.59 17.93 11.12
CA LYS A 368 32.76 17.28 9.80
C LYS A 368 31.52 16.51 9.34
N VAL A 369 30.89 15.72 10.19
CA VAL A 369 29.70 14.94 9.81
C VAL A 369 28.80 14.75 11.02
N ILE A 370 27.49 15.00 10.85
CA ILE A 370 26.48 14.60 11.81
C ILE A 370 25.72 13.42 11.22
N HIS A 371 25.91 12.23 11.78
CA HIS A 371 25.19 11.04 11.35
C HIS A 371 23.76 11.10 11.86
N PHE A 372 22.80 11.19 10.95
CA PHE A 372 21.39 11.05 11.25
C PHE A 372 20.97 9.61 10.99
N SER A 373 20.44 8.96 12.02
CA SER A 373 19.74 7.68 11.88
C SER A 373 18.33 7.81 12.39
N MET A 374 17.36 7.34 11.62
CA MET A 374 15.99 7.18 12.06
C MET A 374 15.53 5.75 11.78
N ASP A 375 15.22 5.01 12.84
CA ASP A 375 14.58 3.72 12.72
C ASP A 375 13.09 3.88 13.00
N ALA A 376 12.23 3.50 12.06
CA ALA A 376 10.79 3.45 12.25
C ALA A 376 10.33 1.98 12.13
N ALA A 377 9.59 1.49 13.12
CA ALA A 377 9.03 0.14 13.03
C ALA A 377 7.89 0.09 12.01
N GLU A 378 7.89 -0.91 11.14
CA GLU A 378 6.70 -1.32 10.41
C GLU A 378 5.76 -2.06 11.37
N THR A 379 4.45 -2.01 11.09
CA THR A 379 3.44 -2.85 11.79
C THR A 379 3.75 -4.35 11.71
N SER A 380 4.59 -4.77 10.77
CA SER A 380 5.12 -6.13 10.60
C SER A 380 6.25 -6.49 11.59
N GLY A 381 6.72 -5.55 12.41
CA GLY A 381 7.84 -5.73 13.34
C GLY A 381 9.23 -5.55 12.71
N HIS A 382 9.31 -5.21 11.42
CA HIS A 382 10.56 -4.86 10.74
C HIS A 382 10.94 -3.40 10.99
N LYS A 383 12.21 -3.08 11.24
CA LYS A 383 12.68 -1.69 11.36
C LYS A 383 13.13 -1.17 10.00
N GLN A 384 12.55 -0.06 9.56
CA GLN A 384 13.03 0.73 8.43
C GLN A 384 14.02 1.76 8.95
N SER A 385 15.23 1.77 8.39
CA SER A 385 16.29 2.68 8.80
C SER A 385 16.57 3.70 7.72
N LEU A 386 16.38 4.98 8.01
CA LEU A 386 16.92 6.08 7.23
C LEU A 386 18.26 6.47 7.85
N LYS A 387 19.34 6.39 7.07
CA LYS A 387 20.66 6.84 7.50
C LYS A 387 21.21 7.83 6.49
N PHE A 388 21.61 9.01 6.94
CA PHE A 388 22.33 9.96 6.13
C PHE A 388 23.27 10.82 6.98
N ASP A 389 24.28 11.36 6.30
CA ASP A 389 25.34 12.14 6.88
C ASP A 389 25.08 13.62 6.57
N LEU A 390 24.92 14.42 7.61
CA LEU A 390 24.87 15.86 7.47
C LEU A 390 26.30 16.41 7.49
N VAL A 391 26.79 16.85 6.35
CA VAL A 391 28.15 17.39 6.22
C VAL A 391 28.08 18.91 6.36
N VAL A 392 28.66 19.45 7.45
CA VAL A 392 28.77 20.90 7.64
C VAL A 392 30.06 21.38 6.96
N ARG A 393 29.93 22.27 5.97
CA ARG A 393 31.06 22.80 5.18
C ARG A 393 31.30 24.27 5.43
#